data_AF-A0A8X7B9G6-F1
#
_entry.id   AF-A0A8X7B9G6-F1
#
_cell.length_a   1.000
_cell.length_b   1.000
_cell.length_c   1.000
_cell.angle_alpha   90.00
_cell.angle_beta   90.00
_cell.angle_gamma   90.00
#
_symmetry.space_group_name_H-M   'P 1'
#
loop_
_entity.id
_entity.type
_entity.pdbx_description
1 polymer ?
#
loop_
_entity_poly.entity_id
_entity_poly.type
_entity_poly.pdbx_seq_one_letter_code
_entity_poly.pdbx_strand_id
1 'polypeptide(L)'
;MQTYKLDPCWYFTTPALSWDAMLLHTKVAIELFTDYDMLLFIEKGVRGGISQCCNRYATANNRYMSNFNPDDEIKYLMYLDANNLYGYAISKYLPLKDFVWSDNDLTEQDILNLSDESDVGYILEVDLEYPSDLHDKHSDFPLAPENKPPPNCKEPRLLTTLEPKTKYVLHYSNLKLYLKLGMDSAINTQNLIRSFGWEQIDHPPYSPDMAQSDFRLFRYLKEFLGGKRFDTADEVKEVQDWLSSQAADVYELENQSQCRRKTTQLVSRNETTQQEKTTQLGNMNETTQQEKTTQLSSRNEQLNSAAGTKQLNSALPSTAYNAYNRLQPPATAYNRLQPPTTACNRLHRLYSRIGFFYLLSFLLCKF
;
A
#
# COMPACT_ATOMS: atom_id res chain seq x y z
N MET A 1 20.80 -20.72 36.55
CA MET A 1 21.28 -19.85 37.66
C MET A 1 22.73 -19.34 37.50
N GLN A 2 23.73 -20.11 37.06
CA GLN A 2 25.12 -19.59 37.02
C GLN A 2 25.36 -18.47 35.98
N THR A 3 24.78 -18.57 34.78
CA THR A 3 25.00 -17.60 33.68
C THR A 3 24.19 -16.32 33.85
N TYR A 4 22.85 -16.43 33.82
CA TYR A 4 21.93 -15.28 33.83
C TYR A 4 21.40 -14.93 35.22
N LYS A 5 21.71 -15.72 36.25
CA LYS A 5 21.13 -15.60 37.61
C LYS A 5 19.59 -15.71 37.68
N LEU A 6 18.94 -16.04 36.57
CA LEU A 6 17.53 -16.41 36.50
C LEU A 6 17.36 -17.93 36.63
N ASP A 7 16.21 -18.33 37.14
CA ASP A 7 15.78 -19.70 37.26
C ASP A 7 14.74 -20.01 36.15
N PRO A 8 15.10 -20.84 35.14
CA PRO A 8 14.20 -21.18 34.04
C PRO A 8 12.87 -21.81 34.48
N CYS A 9 12.80 -22.43 35.66
CA CYS A 9 11.58 -23.04 36.17
C CYS A 9 10.46 -22.03 36.48
N TRP A 10 10.77 -20.73 36.56
CA TRP A 10 9.80 -19.66 36.78
C TRP A 10 9.19 -19.09 35.49
N TYR A 11 9.60 -19.59 34.33
CA TYR A 11 9.19 -19.07 33.04
C TYR A 11 8.34 -20.08 32.28
N PHE A 12 7.19 -19.62 31.75
CA PHE A 12 6.33 -20.43 30.89
C PHE A 12 6.92 -20.65 29.49
N THR A 13 7.78 -19.73 29.01
CA THR A 13 8.34 -19.78 27.65
C THR A 13 9.80 -19.35 27.63
N THR A 14 10.57 -19.88 26.66
CA THR A 14 11.97 -19.49 26.47
C THR A 14 12.16 -18.03 26.02
N PRO A 15 11.28 -17.40 25.19
CA PRO A 15 11.41 -15.99 24.88
C PRO A 15 11.24 -15.08 26.10
N ALA A 16 10.34 -15.41 27.02
CA ALA A 16 10.16 -14.64 28.26
C ALA A 16 11.42 -14.68 29.13
N LEU A 17 12.03 -15.86 29.27
CA LEU A 17 13.32 -16.01 29.97
C LEU A 17 14.42 -15.20 29.27
N SER A 18 14.52 -15.27 27.95
CA SER A 18 15.52 -14.52 27.18
C SER A 18 15.34 -13.00 27.29
N TRP A 19 14.09 -12.53 27.30
CA TRP A 19 13.74 -11.12 27.47
C TRP A 19 14.18 -10.59 28.84
N ASP A 20 13.82 -11.30 29.92
CA ASP A 20 14.22 -10.92 31.28
C ASP A 20 15.73 -11.03 31.48
N ALA A 21 16.37 -12.04 30.89
CA ALA A 21 17.83 -12.16 30.91
C ALA A 21 18.48 -10.95 30.24
N MET A 22 17.96 -10.53 29.08
CA MET A 22 18.45 -9.34 28.39
C MET A 22 18.28 -8.08 29.27
N LEU A 23 17.09 -7.83 29.83
CA LEU A 23 16.84 -6.66 30.68
C LEU A 23 17.75 -6.64 31.91
N LEU A 24 17.95 -7.79 32.56
CA LEU A 24 18.80 -7.90 33.74
C LEU A 24 20.28 -7.63 33.41
N HIS A 25 20.75 -8.07 32.24
CA HIS A 25 22.13 -7.88 31.81
C HIS A 25 22.43 -6.47 31.34
N THR A 26 21.58 -5.90 30.49
CA THR A 26 21.79 -4.58 29.90
C THR A 26 21.36 -3.45 30.83
N LYS A 27 20.42 -3.72 31.74
CA LYS A 27 19.77 -2.73 32.63
C LYS A 27 19.12 -1.59 31.84
N VAL A 28 18.78 -1.85 30.59
CA VAL A 28 18.12 -0.89 29.72
C VAL A 28 16.67 -0.70 30.17
N ALA A 29 16.19 0.55 30.12
CA ALA A 29 14.78 0.87 30.33
C ALA A 29 14.15 1.15 28.97
N ILE A 30 13.23 0.27 28.56
CA ILE A 30 12.46 0.41 27.31
C ILE A 30 11.12 1.03 27.68
N GLU A 31 10.80 2.17 27.08
CA GLU A 31 9.53 2.84 27.26
C GLU A 31 8.42 2.14 26.45
N LEU A 32 7.23 2.07 27.04
CA LEU A 32 6.05 1.60 26.35
C LEU A 32 5.31 2.76 25.72
N PHE A 33 4.75 2.57 24.53
CA PHE A 33 3.88 3.57 23.93
C PHE A 33 2.66 3.83 24.81
N THR A 34 2.45 5.09 25.17
CA THR A 34 1.25 5.54 25.89
C THR A 34 0.16 6.07 24.95
N ASP A 35 0.54 6.44 23.72
CA ASP A 35 -0.35 6.91 22.67
C ASP A 35 -0.72 5.75 21.73
N TYR A 36 -2.03 5.57 21.53
CA TYR A 36 -2.58 4.54 20.64
C TYR A 36 -2.23 4.80 19.17
N ASP A 37 -2.19 6.06 18.74
CA ASP A 37 -1.89 6.41 17.36
C ASP A 37 -0.41 6.12 17.02
N MET A 38 0.50 6.30 17.99
CA MET A 38 1.91 5.89 17.85
C MET A 38 2.02 4.38 17.68
N LEU A 39 1.27 3.60 18.46
CA LEU A 39 1.27 2.15 18.33
C LEU A 39 0.82 1.72 16.93
N LEU A 40 -0.30 2.24 16.45
CA LEU A 40 -0.80 1.94 15.10
C LEU A 40 0.18 2.36 14.00
N PHE A 41 0.84 3.50 14.17
CA PHE A 41 1.86 3.99 13.24
C PHE A 41 3.06 3.03 13.16
N ILE A 42 3.56 2.58 14.32
CA ILE A 42 4.67 1.62 14.38
C ILE A 42 4.25 0.27 13.81
N GLU A 43 3.08 -0.26 14.18
CA GLU A 43 2.55 -1.51 13.62
C GLU A 43 2.42 -1.45 12.10
N LYS A 44 1.98 -0.31 11.56
CA LYS A 44 1.93 -0.06 10.12
C LYS A 44 3.31 -0.11 9.46
N GLY A 45 4.40 0.14 10.19
CA GLY A 45 5.78 0.00 9.73
C GLY A 45 6.39 -1.41 9.89
N VAL A 46 5.80 -2.28 10.73
CA VAL A 46 6.34 -3.63 10.99
C VAL A 46 6.21 -4.51 9.75
N ARG A 47 7.31 -5.17 9.36
CA ARG A 47 7.38 -6.12 8.25
C ARG A 47 8.05 -7.41 8.70
N GLY A 48 7.64 -8.52 8.09
CA GLY A 48 8.26 -9.83 8.32
C GLY A 48 9.55 -10.03 7.52
N GLY A 49 10.08 -11.25 7.58
CA GLY A 49 11.19 -11.67 6.72
C GLY A 49 10.76 -11.69 5.25
N ILE A 50 11.64 -11.21 4.37
CA ILE A 50 11.44 -11.26 2.92
C ILE A 50 11.70 -12.70 2.46
N SER A 51 10.71 -13.29 1.79
CA SER A 51 10.83 -14.60 1.15
C SER A 51 10.38 -14.48 -0.30
N GLN A 52 11.34 -14.37 -1.21
CA GLN A 52 11.10 -14.16 -2.64
C GLN A 52 11.81 -15.24 -3.46
N CYS A 53 11.14 -15.67 -4.53
CA CYS A 53 11.70 -16.57 -5.54
C CYS A 53 11.75 -15.83 -6.88
N CYS A 54 12.94 -15.35 -7.24
CA CYS A 54 13.15 -14.48 -8.42
C CYS A 54 13.31 -15.30 -9.70
N ASN A 55 13.96 -16.46 -9.59
CA ASN A 55 14.08 -17.44 -10.66
C ASN A 55 13.44 -18.78 -10.25
N ARG A 56 12.51 -19.28 -11.07
CA ARG A 56 11.74 -20.50 -10.79
C ARG A 56 12.62 -21.76 -10.82
N TYR A 57 13.68 -21.77 -11.63
CA TYR A 57 14.53 -22.94 -11.78
C TYR A 57 15.94 -22.54 -12.21
N ALA A 58 16.93 -23.07 -11.50
CA ALA A 58 18.34 -22.93 -11.85
C ALA A 58 19.03 -24.29 -11.71
N THR A 59 19.93 -24.59 -12.65
CA THR A 59 20.73 -25.83 -12.63
C THR A 59 22.20 -25.44 -12.74
N ALA A 60 23.02 -26.04 -11.89
CA ALA A 60 24.46 -25.93 -12.02
C ALA A 60 24.94 -26.72 -13.25
N ASN A 61 25.93 -26.18 -13.95
CA ASN A 61 26.66 -26.86 -15.01
C ASN A 61 28.15 -26.57 -14.81
N ASN A 62 28.84 -27.35 -13.98
CA ASN A 62 30.25 -27.13 -13.74
C ASN A 62 31.03 -28.44 -13.76
N ARG A 63 32.36 -28.32 -13.92
CA ARG A 63 33.28 -29.43 -14.16
C ARG A 63 33.31 -30.49 -13.06
N TYR A 64 32.76 -30.19 -11.88
CA TYR A 64 32.70 -31.12 -10.75
C TYR A 64 31.43 -31.98 -10.75
N MET A 65 30.50 -31.77 -11.69
CA MET A 65 29.25 -32.52 -11.80
C MET A 65 29.39 -33.70 -12.76
N SER A 66 28.75 -34.83 -12.44
CA SER A 66 28.77 -36.04 -13.26
C SER A 66 28.07 -35.89 -14.62
N ASN A 67 27.17 -34.93 -14.74
CA ASN A 67 26.42 -34.59 -15.96
C ASN A 67 26.88 -33.28 -16.62
N PHE A 68 28.14 -32.89 -16.41
CA PHE A 68 28.72 -31.69 -17.01
C PHE A 68 28.68 -31.74 -18.55
N ASN A 69 28.14 -30.70 -19.16
CA ASN A 69 28.16 -30.52 -20.61
C ASN A 69 29.14 -29.38 -20.98
N PRO A 70 30.25 -29.67 -21.70
CA PRO A 70 31.21 -28.64 -22.12
C PRO A 70 30.66 -27.68 -23.18
N ASP A 71 29.58 -28.04 -23.87
CA ASP A 71 28.94 -27.18 -24.88
C ASP A 71 28.02 -26.12 -24.25
N ASP A 72 27.61 -26.32 -23.00
CA ASP A 72 26.77 -25.40 -22.25
C ASP A 72 27.60 -24.43 -21.39
N GLU A 73 27.01 -23.28 -21.06
CA GLU A 73 27.63 -22.28 -20.17
C GLU A 73 27.96 -22.86 -18.79
N ILE A 74 29.16 -22.55 -18.27
CA ILE A 74 29.59 -22.99 -16.94
C ILE A 74 28.83 -22.21 -15.86
N LYS A 75 28.02 -22.92 -15.06
CA LYS A 75 27.16 -22.35 -14.01
C LYS A 75 27.47 -22.97 -12.64
N TYR A 76 27.69 -22.10 -11.66
CA TYR A 76 27.78 -22.46 -10.25
C TYR A 76 26.56 -21.95 -9.50
N LEU A 77 26.08 -22.73 -8.53
CA LEU A 77 25.06 -22.31 -7.59
C LEU A 77 25.75 -22.03 -6.25
N MET A 78 25.44 -20.88 -5.67
CA MET A 78 25.98 -20.47 -4.38
C MET A 78 24.84 -20.33 -3.40
N TYR A 79 25.01 -20.90 -2.20
CA TYR A 79 24.12 -20.68 -1.07
C TYR A 79 24.81 -19.77 -0.07
N LEU A 80 24.17 -18.64 0.23
CA LEU A 80 24.65 -17.66 1.19
C LEU A 80 23.64 -17.59 2.33
N ASP A 81 24.12 -17.75 3.56
CA ASP A 81 23.32 -17.61 4.77
C ASP A 81 24.04 -16.66 5.74
N ALA A 82 23.27 -15.73 6.31
CA ALA A 82 23.79 -14.75 7.24
C ALA A 82 23.79 -15.33 8.66
N ASN A 83 24.99 -15.52 9.22
CA ASN A 83 25.15 -15.94 10.61
C ASN A 83 24.50 -14.92 11.57
N ASN A 84 23.43 -15.33 12.26
CA ASN A 84 22.71 -14.52 13.26
C ASN A 84 22.23 -13.15 12.74
N LEU A 85 21.48 -13.16 11.63
CA LEU A 85 20.93 -11.96 10.99
C LEU A 85 20.21 -11.02 11.97
N TYR A 86 19.29 -11.55 12.78
CA TYR A 86 18.54 -10.74 13.75
C TYR A 86 19.42 -10.23 14.88
N GLY A 87 20.40 -11.01 15.36
CA GLY A 87 21.34 -10.53 16.38
C GLY A 87 22.20 -9.37 15.88
N TYR A 88 22.62 -9.40 14.61
CA TYR A 88 23.30 -8.26 13.99
C TYR A 88 22.40 -7.03 13.85
N ALA A 89 21.11 -7.22 13.52
CA ALA A 89 20.15 -6.13 13.44
C ALA A 89 19.86 -5.51 14.83
N ILE A 90 19.73 -6.35 15.86
CA ILE A 90 19.47 -5.94 17.24
C ILE A 90 20.72 -5.31 17.90
N SER A 91 21.92 -5.56 17.37
CA SER A 91 23.13 -4.87 17.82
C SER A 91 23.30 -3.46 17.25
N LYS A 92 22.34 -2.97 16.45
CA LYS A 92 22.32 -1.58 15.97
C LYS A 92 21.66 -0.67 17.00
N TYR A 93 21.82 0.64 16.82
CA TYR A 93 21.08 1.62 17.59
C TYR A 93 19.58 1.45 17.27
N LEU A 94 18.78 1.05 18.26
CA LEU A 94 17.34 0.87 18.16
C LEU A 94 16.57 1.83 19.08
N PRO A 95 15.34 2.25 18.73
CA PRO A 95 14.56 3.17 19.56
C PRO A 95 14.25 2.57 20.93
N LEU A 96 14.53 3.29 22.01
CA LEU A 96 14.30 2.81 23.37
C LEU A 96 13.23 3.62 24.13
N LYS A 97 13.23 4.95 23.98
CA LYS A 97 12.39 5.84 24.79
C LYS A 97 12.29 7.26 24.21
N ASP A 98 11.61 8.14 24.95
CA ASP A 98 11.32 9.53 24.66
C ASP A 98 10.59 9.70 23.31
N PHE A 99 9.56 8.88 23.08
CA PHE A 99 8.78 8.89 21.84
C PHE A 99 7.87 10.12 21.76
N VAL A 100 8.05 10.95 20.74
CA VAL A 100 7.29 12.19 20.56
C VAL A 100 6.96 12.41 19.09
N TRP A 101 5.72 12.81 18.79
CA TRP A 101 5.37 13.29 17.45
C TRP A 101 6.15 14.56 17.11
N SER A 102 6.79 14.59 15.95
CA SER A 102 7.62 15.70 15.53
C SER A 102 6.99 16.42 14.34
N ASP A 103 6.74 17.71 14.54
CA ASP A 103 6.31 18.63 13.47
C ASP A 103 7.50 19.21 12.67
N ASN A 104 8.73 18.74 12.93
CA ASN A 104 9.90 19.23 12.22
C ASN A 104 9.85 18.87 10.73
N ASP A 105 10.03 19.88 9.89
CA ASP A 105 10.23 19.72 8.46
C ASP A 105 11.66 19.23 8.20
N LEU A 106 11.80 17.93 7.97
CA LEU A 106 13.08 17.33 7.57
C LEU A 106 13.23 17.35 6.06
N THR A 107 14.40 17.73 5.58
CA THR A 107 14.79 17.53 4.17
C THR A 107 15.40 16.15 3.96
N GLU A 108 15.45 15.69 2.71
CA GLU A 108 16.21 14.48 2.39
C GLU A 108 17.68 14.59 2.81
N GLN A 109 18.26 15.79 2.69
CA GLN A 109 19.65 16.03 3.06
C GLN A 109 19.85 15.90 4.57
N ASP A 110 18.91 16.38 5.38
CA ASP A 110 18.95 16.20 6.83
C ASP A 110 18.92 14.72 7.18
N ILE A 111 18.01 13.96 6.53
CA ILE A 111 17.88 12.52 6.73
C ILE A 111 19.19 11.81 6.34
N LEU A 112 19.78 12.15 5.19
CA LEU A 112 21.03 11.56 4.72
C LEU A 112 22.23 11.88 5.63
N ASN A 113 22.24 13.06 6.25
CA ASN A 113 23.31 13.53 7.12
C ASN A 113 23.19 13.04 8.57
N LEU A 114 22.05 12.51 9.00
CA LEU A 114 21.91 11.92 10.33
C LEU A 114 22.96 10.81 10.53
N SER A 115 23.49 10.66 11.74
CA SER A 115 24.32 9.49 12.08
C SER A 115 23.42 8.28 12.35
N ASP A 116 23.85 7.08 11.97
CA ASP A 116 23.17 5.83 12.37
C ASP A 116 23.46 5.43 13.83
N GLU A 117 24.36 6.15 14.50
CA GLU A 117 24.72 6.00 15.92
C GLU A 117 24.29 7.23 16.74
N SER A 118 23.36 8.01 16.20
CA SER A 118 22.81 9.18 16.88
C SER A 118 21.94 8.75 18.06
N ASP A 119 22.05 9.46 19.18
CA ASP A 119 21.14 9.30 20.33
C ASP A 119 19.69 9.62 19.96
N VAL A 120 19.46 10.33 18.84
CA VAL A 120 18.14 10.74 18.37
C VAL A 120 17.95 10.29 16.93
N GLY A 121 16.76 9.77 16.61
CA GLY A 121 16.40 9.36 15.26
C GLY A 121 14.90 9.34 15.02
N TYR A 122 14.52 8.96 13.80
CA TYR A 122 13.19 9.19 13.27
C TYR A 122 12.58 7.94 12.64
N ILE A 123 11.29 7.77 12.85
CA ILE A 123 10.44 6.85 12.09
C ILE A 123 9.49 7.70 11.27
N LEU A 124 9.49 7.47 9.96
CA LEU A 124 8.95 8.40 8.99
C LEU A 124 7.82 7.75 8.19
N GLU A 125 6.74 8.48 7.94
CA GLU A 125 5.76 8.16 6.90
C GLU A 125 6.05 8.98 5.64
N VAL A 126 6.38 8.30 4.54
CA VAL A 126 6.82 8.94 3.30
C VAL A 126 6.17 8.30 2.07
N ASP A 127 6.04 9.09 1.01
CA ASP A 127 5.73 8.59 -0.33
C ASP A 127 7.03 8.33 -1.08
N LEU A 128 7.16 7.14 -1.67
CA LEU A 128 8.34 6.69 -2.41
C LEU A 128 7.96 6.39 -3.86
N GLU A 129 8.69 6.98 -4.79
CA GLU A 129 8.59 6.64 -6.21
C GLU A 129 9.70 5.65 -6.57
N TYR A 130 9.36 4.72 -7.49
CA TYR A 130 10.31 3.74 -8.01
C TYR A 130 10.67 4.11 -9.45
N PRO A 131 11.85 4.71 -9.70
CA PRO A 131 12.27 5.06 -11.05
C PRO A 131 12.30 3.83 -11.96
N SER A 132 11.72 3.96 -13.15
CA SER A 132 11.64 2.85 -14.12
C SER A 132 13.01 2.31 -14.52
N ASP A 133 14.05 3.14 -14.50
CA ASP A 133 15.42 2.76 -14.85
C ASP A 133 16.05 1.79 -13.82
N LEU A 134 15.47 1.67 -12.63
CA LEU A 134 15.93 0.77 -11.57
C LEU A 134 15.23 -0.59 -11.61
N HIS A 135 14.18 -0.76 -12.41
CA HIS A 135 13.34 -1.96 -12.39
C HIS A 135 14.13 -3.23 -12.72
N ASP A 136 14.97 -3.18 -13.75
CA ASP A 136 15.78 -4.34 -14.14
C ASP A 136 16.82 -4.66 -13.06
N LYS A 137 17.48 -3.63 -12.52
CA LYS A 137 18.53 -3.77 -11.51
C LYS A 137 18.01 -4.32 -10.18
N HIS A 138 16.79 -3.95 -9.80
CA HIS A 138 16.18 -4.34 -8.53
C HIS A 138 15.10 -5.41 -8.70
N SER A 139 15.02 -6.05 -9.86
CA SER A 139 14.02 -7.08 -10.16
C SER A 139 14.08 -8.27 -9.18
N ASP A 140 15.28 -8.66 -8.77
CA ASP A 140 15.48 -9.76 -7.82
C ASP A 140 15.12 -9.38 -6.39
N PHE A 141 15.44 -8.16 -5.96
CA PHE A 141 15.16 -7.68 -4.61
C PHE A 141 14.60 -6.25 -4.63
N PRO A 142 13.31 -6.09 -4.99
CA PRO A 142 12.63 -4.80 -4.90
C PRO A 142 12.67 -4.25 -3.48
N LEU A 143 12.85 -2.93 -3.37
CA LEU A 143 12.93 -2.21 -2.11
C LEU A 143 11.53 -1.93 -1.55
N ALA A 144 11.47 -1.56 -0.27
CA ALA A 144 10.24 -1.15 0.42
C ALA A 144 9.09 -2.18 0.31
N PRO A 145 9.24 -3.40 0.84
CA PRO A 145 8.20 -4.41 0.77
C PRO A 145 6.93 -3.99 1.54
N GLU A 146 5.77 -4.43 1.06
CA GLU A 146 4.46 -4.04 1.58
C GLU A 146 3.59 -5.26 1.89
N ASN A 147 2.83 -5.19 2.98
CA ASN A 147 1.81 -6.19 3.28
C ASN A 147 0.55 -5.89 2.48
N LYS A 148 0.33 -6.62 1.38
CA LYS A 148 -0.83 -6.44 0.49
C LYS A 148 -1.37 -7.80 0.04
N PRO A 149 -2.68 -7.93 -0.21
CA PRO A 149 -3.22 -9.14 -0.80
C PRO A 149 -2.72 -9.27 -2.25
N PRO A 150 -2.04 -10.38 -2.62
CA PRO A 150 -1.62 -10.57 -4.00
C PRO A 150 -2.83 -10.79 -4.92
N PRO A 151 -2.66 -10.65 -6.25
CA PRO A 151 -3.72 -10.92 -7.21
C PRO A 151 -4.31 -12.31 -6.97
N ASN A 152 -5.63 -12.39 -6.86
CA ASN A 152 -6.40 -13.62 -6.61
C ASN A 152 -6.31 -14.21 -5.18
N CYS A 153 -5.71 -13.50 -4.22
CA CYS A 153 -5.70 -13.90 -2.81
C CYS A 153 -6.30 -12.78 -1.95
N LYS A 154 -7.06 -13.14 -0.90
CA LYS A 154 -7.61 -12.17 0.06
C LYS A 154 -6.69 -11.93 1.25
N GLU A 155 -5.82 -12.90 1.55
CA GLU A 155 -4.92 -12.82 2.69
C GLU A 155 -3.72 -11.94 2.36
N PRO A 156 -3.37 -10.96 3.21
CA PRO A 156 -2.21 -10.12 3.00
C PRO A 156 -0.93 -10.96 3.07
N ARG A 157 -0.01 -10.68 2.15
CA ARG A 157 1.35 -11.24 2.17
C ARG A 157 2.34 -10.10 2.05
N LEU A 158 3.56 -10.34 2.52
CA LEU A 158 4.66 -9.41 2.28
C LEU A 158 5.08 -9.53 0.81
N LEU A 159 4.82 -8.49 0.03
CA LEU A 159 5.11 -8.42 -1.39
C LEU A 159 6.26 -7.44 -1.63
N THR A 160 7.21 -7.87 -2.43
CA THR A 160 8.26 -7.03 -3.01
C THR A 160 7.81 -6.60 -4.41
N THR A 161 7.35 -5.36 -4.54
CA THR A 161 6.87 -4.82 -5.82
C THR A 161 7.64 -3.56 -6.21
N LEU A 162 7.85 -3.38 -7.50
CA LEU A 162 8.45 -2.18 -8.11
C LEU A 162 7.44 -1.03 -8.28
N GLU A 163 6.32 -1.11 -7.57
CA GLU A 163 5.26 -0.09 -7.59
C GLU A 163 5.62 1.06 -6.65
N PRO A 164 5.12 2.29 -6.93
CA PRO A 164 5.24 3.39 -5.98
C PRO A 164 4.60 3.03 -4.63
N LYS A 165 5.16 3.60 -3.57
CA LYS A 165 4.71 3.40 -2.18
C LYS A 165 4.09 4.69 -1.70
N THR A 166 2.93 4.58 -1.06
CA THR A 166 2.26 5.73 -0.45
C THR A 166 2.12 5.51 1.04
N LYS A 167 2.34 6.58 1.81
CA LYS A 167 2.28 6.59 3.28
C LYS A 167 3.06 5.41 3.88
N TYR A 168 4.27 5.20 3.38
CA TYR A 168 5.14 4.10 3.77
C TYR A 168 5.87 4.46 5.06
N VAL A 169 5.63 3.68 6.12
CA VAL A 169 6.26 3.89 7.42
C VAL A 169 7.58 3.12 7.49
N LEU A 170 8.69 3.80 7.76
CA LEU A 170 10.02 3.20 7.88
C LEU A 170 10.96 3.99 8.80
N HIS A 171 11.97 3.29 9.33
CA HIS A 171 13.07 3.91 10.05
C HIS A 171 13.99 4.73 9.13
N TYR A 172 14.52 5.86 9.61
CA TYR A 172 15.36 6.77 8.81
C TYR A 172 16.56 6.06 8.14
N SER A 173 17.22 5.11 8.81
CA SER A 173 18.34 4.38 8.21
C SER A 173 17.93 3.53 7.01
N ASN A 174 16.71 2.99 6.99
CA ASN A 174 16.18 2.28 5.81
C ASN A 174 15.87 3.25 4.68
N LEU A 175 15.31 4.43 5.01
CA LEU A 175 15.09 5.47 4.00
C LEU A 175 16.40 5.93 3.37
N LYS A 176 17.46 6.16 4.17
CA LYS A 176 18.80 6.45 3.64
C LYS A 176 19.28 5.38 2.67
N LEU A 177 19.10 4.10 2.99
CA LEU A 177 19.46 3.01 2.10
C LEU A 177 18.68 3.10 0.78
N TYR A 178 17.37 3.35 0.84
CA TYR A 178 16.53 3.42 -0.35
C TYR A 178 16.91 4.60 -1.25
N LEU A 179 17.14 5.77 -0.68
CA LEU A 179 17.63 6.96 -1.40
C LEU A 179 19.01 6.70 -2.04
N LYS A 180 19.94 6.07 -1.30
CA LYS A 180 21.27 5.69 -1.83
C LYS A 180 21.19 4.69 -2.98
N LEU A 181 20.16 3.83 -2.99
CA LEU A 181 19.91 2.88 -4.06
C LEU A 181 19.11 3.51 -5.23
N GLY A 182 18.74 4.79 -5.12
CA GLY A 182 18.13 5.58 -6.19
C GLY A 182 16.60 5.64 -6.16
N MET A 183 15.95 5.24 -5.06
CA MET A 183 14.54 5.58 -4.89
C MET A 183 14.38 7.08 -4.71
N ASP A 184 13.31 7.63 -5.28
CA ASP A 184 12.96 9.04 -5.10
C ASP A 184 11.94 9.16 -3.98
N SER A 185 12.06 10.17 -3.12
CA SER A 185 11.06 10.46 -2.10
C SER A 185 10.34 11.77 -2.39
N ALA A 186 9.06 11.86 -2.07
CA ALA A 186 8.30 13.08 -2.28
C ALA A 186 8.67 14.22 -1.32
N ILE A 187 9.62 14.01 -0.39
CA ILE A 187 9.99 14.94 0.68
C ILE A 187 10.44 16.29 0.10
N ASN A 188 11.30 16.28 -0.92
CA ASN A 188 11.80 17.53 -1.52
C ASN A 188 10.70 18.33 -2.23
N THR A 189 9.78 17.65 -2.92
CA THR A 189 8.65 18.30 -3.59
C THR A 189 7.71 18.97 -2.58
N GLN A 190 7.43 18.29 -1.47
CA GLN A 190 6.59 18.81 -0.39
C GLN A 190 7.24 20.03 0.29
N ASN A 191 8.53 19.93 0.61
CA ASN A 191 9.28 21.02 1.23
C ASN A 191 9.38 22.24 0.30
N LEU A 192 9.55 22.02 -1.00
CA LEU A 192 9.58 23.10 -1.98
C LEU A 192 8.23 23.82 -2.08
N ILE A 193 7.11 23.10 -2.15
CA ILE A 193 5.75 23.67 -2.16
C ILE A 193 5.53 24.53 -0.90
N ARG A 194 5.91 24.00 0.28
CA ARG A 194 5.83 24.74 1.55
C ARG A 194 6.74 25.97 1.58
N SER A 195 7.94 25.89 1.01
CA SER A 195 8.89 27.01 0.97
C SER A 195 8.37 28.21 0.18
N PHE A 196 7.49 27.98 -0.80
CA PHE A 196 6.80 29.05 -1.51
C PHE A 196 5.63 29.65 -0.72
N GLY A 197 5.30 29.11 0.46
CA GLY A 197 4.17 29.53 1.28
C GLY A 197 2.81 29.18 0.65
N TRP A 198 2.78 28.20 -0.25
CA TRP A 198 1.56 27.82 -0.95
C TRP A 198 0.69 26.93 -0.06
N GLU A 199 -0.59 27.29 0.05
CA GLU A 199 -1.59 26.42 0.66
C GLU A 199 -1.91 25.28 -0.30
N GLN A 200 -1.67 24.04 0.14
CA GLN A 200 -2.01 22.86 -0.64
C GLN A 200 -3.48 22.52 -0.42
N ILE A 201 -4.25 22.44 -1.51
CA ILE A 201 -5.66 22.07 -1.47
C ILE A 201 -5.79 20.55 -1.59
N ASP A 202 -6.54 19.96 -0.67
CA ASP A 202 -6.88 18.54 -0.71
C ASP A 202 -7.67 18.20 -1.98
N HIS A 203 -7.10 17.34 -2.82
CA HIS A 203 -7.75 16.77 -4.00
C HIS A 203 -7.91 15.25 -3.88
N PRO A 204 -9.10 14.67 -4.05
CA PRO A 204 -9.28 13.23 -3.98
C PRO A 204 -8.74 12.51 -5.22
N PRO A 205 -8.31 11.24 -5.09
CA PRO A 205 -7.88 10.43 -6.23
C PRO A 205 -8.99 10.29 -7.29
N TYR A 206 -8.59 10.19 -8.56
CA TYR A 206 -9.47 9.91 -9.71
C TYR A 206 -10.69 10.82 -9.86
N SER A 207 -10.58 12.09 -9.45
CA SER A 207 -11.68 13.07 -9.51
C SER A 207 -11.38 14.20 -10.53
N PRO A 208 -11.24 13.89 -11.84
CA PRO A 208 -10.90 14.88 -12.86
C PRO A 208 -12.00 15.93 -13.06
N ASP A 209 -13.22 15.66 -12.59
CA ASP A 209 -14.32 16.60 -12.59
C ASP A 209 -14.11 17.74 -11.58
N MET A 210 -13.23 17.57 -10.59
CA MET A 210 -12.85 18.62 -9.63
C MET A 210 -11.58 19.39 -10.02
N ALA A 211 -10.75 18.83 -10.91
CA ALA A 211 -9.57 19.49 -11.42
C ALA A 211 -9.95 20.50 -12.55
N GLN A 212 -9.75 21.79 -12.31
CA GLN A 212 -10.04 22.88 -13.27
C GLN A 212 -9.39 22.66 -14.64
N SER A 213 -8.17 22.14 -14.63
CA SER A 213 -7.43 21.78 -15.84
C SER A 213 -8.18 20.75 -16.67
N ASP A 214 -8.68 19.67 -16.07
CA ASP A 214 -9.30 18.55 -16.77
C ASP A 214 -10.69 18.89 -17.34
N PHE A 215 -11.55 19.55 -16.56
CA PHE A 215 -12.93 19.79 -17.00
C PHE A 215 -13.11 21.05 -17.86
N ARG A 216 -12.20 22.03 -17.79
CA ARG A 216 -12.31 23.31 -18.53
C ARG A 216 -11.17 23.48 -19.53
N LEU A 217 -9.93 23.62 -19.07
CA LEU A 217 -8.80 23.96 -19.96
C LEU A 217 -8.53 22.86 -21.00
N PHE A 218 -8.43 21.60 -20.59
CA PHE A 218 -8.14 20.49 -21.48
C PHE A 218 -9.29 20.13 -22.40
N ARG A 219 -10.51 20.54 -22.08
CA ARG A 219 -11.63 20.43 -23.02
C ARG A 219 -11.37 21.27 -24.26
N TYR A 220 -11.08 22.56 -24.09
CA TYR A 220 -10.80 23.47 -25.21
C TYR A 220 -9.49 23.12 -25.91
N LEU A 221 -8.47 22.70 -25.15
CA LEU A 221 -7.22 22.25 -25.73
C LEU A 221 -7.42 21.01 -26.61
N LYS A 222 -8.24 20.03 -26.20
CA LYS A 222 -8.56 18.86 -27.02
C LYS A 222 -9.30 19.22 -28.30
N GLU A 223 -10.19 20.21 -28.26
CA GLU A 223 -10.87 20.72 -29.46
C GLU A 223 -9.86 21.35 -30.43
N PHE A 224 -8.92 22.17 -29.93
CA PHE A 224 -7.84 22.76 -30.73
C PHE A 224 -6.88 21.72 -31.32
N LEU A 225 -6.52 20.70 -30.54
CA LEU A 225 -5.66 19.60 -30.96
C LEU A 225 -6.37 18.61 -31.90
N GLY A 226 -7.70 18.69 -32.00
CA GLY A 226 -8.51 17.81 -32.83
C GLY A 226 -8.09 17.84 -34.29
N GLY A 227 -7.59 16.70 -34.79
CA GLY A 227 -7.18 16.55 -36.18
C GLY A 227 -5.76 17.04 -36.51
N LYS A 228 -5.03 17.62 -35.55
CA LYS A 228 -3.63 18.03 -35.72
C LYS A 228 -2.67 16.87 -35.52
N ARG A 229 -1.58 16.86 -36.29
CA ARG A 229 -0.43 15.97 -36.11
C ARG A 229 0.81 16.82 -36.03
N PHE A 230 1.65 16.53 -35.03
CA PHE A 230 2.91 17.23 -34.80
C PHE A 230 4.02 16.22 -35.06
N ASP A 231 4.84 16.48 -36.08
CA ASP A 231 5.94 15.61 -36.48
C ASP A 231 7.26 16.04 -35.79
N THR A 232 7.32 17.28 -35.31
CA THR A 232 8.49 17.85 -34.62
C THR A 232 8.14 18.55 -33.31
N ALA A 233 9.13 18.66 -32.41
CA ALA A 233 8.95 19.35 -31.12
C ALA A 233 8.71 20.87 -31.29
N ASP A 234 9.22 21.47 -32.38
CA ASP A 234 9.01 22.88 -32.67
C ASP A 234 7.57 23.19 -33.06
N GLU A 235 6.86 22.26 -33.73
CA GLU A 235 5.45 22.43 -34.05
C GLU A 235 4.56 22.40 -32.79
N VAL A 236 5.01 21.77 -31.70
CA VAL A 236 4.30 21.77 -30.42
C VAL A 236 4.26 23.17 -29.78
N LYS A 237 5.13 24.11 -30.21
CA LYS A 237 5.05 25.53 -29.77
C LYS A 237 3.72 26.19 -30.13
N GLU A 238 3.01 25.67 -31.15
CA GLU A 238 1.66 26.14 -31.48
C GLU A 238 0.67 25.99 -30.31
N VAL A 239 0.92 25.04 -29.39
CA VAL A 239 0.14 24.90 -28.15
C VAL A 239 0.41 26.05 -27.18
N GLN A 240 1.65 26.53 -27.10
CA GLN A 240 2.03 27.67 -26.26
C GLN A 240 1.43 28.97 -26.80
N ASP A 241 1.44 29.13 -28.13
CA ASP A 241 0.77 30.25 -28.80
C ASP A 241 -0.74 30.20 -28.57
N TRP A 242 -1.35 29.02 -28.68
CA TRP A 242 -2.77 28.83 -28.37
C TRP A 242 -3.11 29.22 -26.94
N LEU A 243 -2.36 28.74 -25.94
CA LEU A 243 -2.53 29.11 -24.53
C LEU A 243 -2.42 30.63 -24.33
N SER A 244 -1.45 31.27 -24.98
CA SER A 244 -1.22 32.71 -24.87
C SER A 244 -2.29 33.55 -25.58
N SER A 245 -3.02 32.95 -26.53
CA SER A 245 -4.10 33.61 -27.27
C SER A 245 -5.49 33.46 -26.64
N GLN A 246 -5.63 32.62 -25.60
CA GLN A 246 -6.91 32.45 -24.92
C GLN A 246 -7.29 33.70 -24.12
N ALA A 247 -8.58 34.01 -24.11
CA ALA A 247 -9.10 35.13 -23.33
C ALA A 247 -9.02 34.83 -21.82
N ALA A 248 -8.91 35.89 -21.01
CA ALA A 248 -8.71 35.78 -19.56
C ALA A 248 -9.89 35.07 -18.84
N ASP A 249 -11.10 35.10 -19.40
CA ASP A 249 -12.29 34.42 -18.89
C ASP A 249 -12.20 32.89 -18.93
N VAL A 250 -11.37 32.35 -19.82
CA VAL A 250 -10.99 30.92 -19.83
C VAL A 250 -10.24 30.55 -18.54
N TYR A 251 -9.55 31.51 -17.93
CA TYR A 251 -8.72 31.31 -16.73
C TYR A 251 -9.37 31.82 -15.42
N GLU A 252 -10.06 32.96 -15.40
CA GLU A 252 -10.33 33.72 -14.15
C GLU A 252 -11.71 33.50 -13.49
N LEU A 253 -12.83 33.76 -14.17
CA LEU A 253 -14.06 34.15 -13.44
C LEU A 253 -15.14 33.07 -13.28
N GLU A 254 -15.22 32.07 -14.15
CA GLU A 254 -16.20 30.97 -14.02
C GLU A 254 -15.65 29.72 -13.32
N ASN A 255 -14.32 29.61 -13.16
CA ASN A 255 -13.66 28.41 -12.64
C ASN A 255 -13.93 28.16 -11.15
N GLN A 256 -13.85 29.20 -10.32
CA GLN A 256 -14.07 29.07 -8.87
C GLN A 256 -15.54 28.80 -8.52
N SER A 257 -16.48 29.45 -9.22
CA SER A 257 -17.91 29.23 -9.01
C SER A 257 -18.36 27.85 -9.51
N GLN A 258 -17.79 27.36 -10.61
CA GLN A 258 -18.03 26.00 -11.10
C GLN A 258 -17.43 24.93 -10.19
N CYS A 259 -16.20 25.11 -9.68
CA CYS A 259 -15.63 24.21 -8.68
C CYS A 259 -16.53 24.12 -7.44
N ARG A 260 -16.95 25.28 -6.88
CA ARG A 260 -17.87 25.30 -5.73
C ARG A 260 -19.18 24.57 -6.02
N ARG A 261 -19.81 24.82 -7.18
CA ARG A 261 -21.04 24.12 -7.58
C ARG A 261 -20.85 22.62 -7.69
N LYS A 262 -19.73 22.16 -8.26
CA LYS A 262 -19.41 20.73 -8.38
C LYS A 262 -19.14 20.08 -7.02
N THR A 263 -18.41 20.75 -6.14
CA THR A 263 -18.22 20.29 -4.75
C THR A 263 -19.57 20.13 -4.06
N THR A 264 -20.47 21.11 -4.17
CA THR A 264 -21.83 21.01 -3.60
C THR A 264 -22.65 19.87 -4.21
N GLN A 265 -22.55 19.64 -5.53
CA GLN A 265 -23.23 18.53 -6.21
C GLN A 265 -22.68 17.15 -5.81
N LEU A 266 -21.37 17.04 -5.57
CA LEU A 266 -20.75 15.80 -5.12
C LEU A 266 -21.12 15.49 -3.67
N VAL A 267 -21.11 16.50 -2.80
CA VAL A 267 -21.57 16.36 -1.41
C VAL A 267 -23.02 15.90 -1.37
N SER A 268 -23.93 16.56 -2.10
CA SER A 268 -25.33 16.15 -2.13
C SER A 268 -25.53 14.76 -2.73
N ARG A 269 -24.83 14.41 -3.80
CA ARG A 269 -24.89 13.05 -4.40
C ARG A 269 -24.39 11.98 -3.44
N ASN A 270 -23.33 12.25 -2.68
CA ASN A 270 -22.82 11.34 -1.68
C ASN A 270 -23.81 11.16 -0.51
N GLU A 271 -24.46 12.24 -0.06
CA GLU A 271 -25.52 12.18 0.95
C GLU A 271 -26.70 11.34 0.46
N THR A 272 -27.14 11.52 -0.79
CA THR A 272 -28.21 10.70 -1.38
C THR A 272 -27.80 9.23 -1.49
N THR A 273 -26.57 8.96 -1.95
CA THR A 273 -26.04 7.59 -2.08
C THR A 273 -25.91 6.91 -0.72
N GLN A 274 -25.53 7.66 0.33
CA GLN A 274 -25.50 7.18 1.71
C GLN A 274 -26.92 6.85 2.17
N GLN A 275 -27.87 7.78 2.05
CA GLN A 275 -29.28 7.57 2.44
C GLN A 275 -29.93 6.38 1.72
N GLU A 276 -29.66 6.20 0.43
CA GLU A 276 -30.13 5.06 -0.36
C GLU A 276 -29.55 3.74 0.16
N LYS A 277 -28.25 3.71 0.49
CA LYS A 277 -27.61 2.53 1.09
C LYS A 277 -28.17 2.24 2.48
N THR A 278 -28.42 3.25 3.32
CA THR A 278 -29.03 3.05 4.65
C THR A 278 -30.46 2.54 4.53
N THR A 279 -31.22 3.04 3.57
CA THR A 279 -32.61 2.62 3.28
C THR A 279 -32.65 1.19 2.75
N GLN A 280 -31.74 0.83 1.84
CA GLN A 280 -31.61 -0.54 1.34
C GLN A 280 -31.19 -1.52 2.44
N LEU A 281 -30.26 -1.13 3.31
CA LEU A 281 -29.84 -1.95 4.46
C LEU A 281 -30.99 -2.13 5.47
N GLY A 282 -31.79 -1.09 5.71
CA GLY A 282 -33.01 -1.15 6.52
C GLY A 282 -34.05 -2.12 5.94
N ASN A 283 -34.36 -1.98 4.65
CA ASN A 283 -35.33 -2.84 3.96
C ASN A 283 -34.89 -4.32 3.91
N MET A 284 -33.60 -4.59 3.71
CA MET A 284 -33.05 -5.95 3.76
C MET A 284 -33.19 -6.56 5.16
N ASN A 285 -32.94 -5.77 6.22
CA ASN A 285 -33.08 -6.24 7.59
C ASN A 285 -34.55 -6.54 7.93
N GLU A 286 -35.49 -5.69 7.55
CA GLU A 286 -36.93 -5.92 7.74
C GLU A 286 -37.44 -7.15 6.98
N THR A 287 -37.02 -7.33 5.72
CA THR A 287 -37.37 -8.50 4.91
C THR A 287 -36.83 -9.78 5.55
N THR A 288 -35.58 -9.75 6.03
CA THR A 288 -34.95 -10.88 6.72
C THR A 288 -35.65 -11.20 8.04
N GLN A 289 -36.17 -10.19 8.74
CA GLN A 289 -36.94 -10.36 9.98
C GLN A 289 -38.32 -10.95 9.71
N GLN A 290 -39.02 -10.48 8.67
CA GLN A 290 -40.30 -11.05 8.25
C GLN A 290 -40.15 -12.50 7.80
N GLU A 291 -39.14 -12.82 6.98
CA GLU A 291 -38.86 -14.19 6.54
C GLU A 291 -38.56 -15.13 7.71
N LYS A 292 -37.77 -14.70 8.71
CA LYS A 292 -37.52 -15.48 9.93
C LYS A 292 -38.79 -15.69 10.75
N THR A 293 -39.65 -14.68 10.83
CA THR A 293 -40.92 -14.76 11.58
C THR A 293 -41.91 -15.70 10.89
N THR A 294 -42.00 -15.64 9.56
CA THR A 294 -42.81 -16.56 8.74
C THR A 294 -42.27 -17.99 8.82
N GLN A 295 -40.96 -18.20 8.72
CA GLN A 295 -40.37 -19.53 8.88
C GLN A 295 -40.57 -20.12 10.28
N LEU A 296 -40.49 -19.31 11.34
CA LEU A 296 -40.78 -19.75 12.71
C LEU A 296 -42.27 -20.10 12.90
N SER A 297 -43.18 -19.34 12.29
CA SER A 297 -44.61 -19.64 12.26
C SER A 297 -44.89 -20.97 11.55
N SER A 298 -44.35 -21.19 10.34
CA SER A 298 -44.53 -22.42 9.59
C SER A 298 -43.91 -23.63 10.29
N ARG A 299 -42.76 -23.44 10.96
CA ARG A 299 -42.09 -24.49 11.74
C ARG A 299 -42.84 -24.87 13.01
N ASN A 300 -43.52 -23.91 13.65
CA ASN A 300 -44.40 -24.20 14.79
C ASN A 300 -45.68 -24.93 14.37
N GLU A 301 -46.25 -24.63 13.20
CA GLU A 301 -47.36 -25.40 12.62
C GLU A 301 -46.94 -26.84 12.26
N GLN A 302 -45.74 -27.01 11.71
CA GLN A 302 -45.16 -28.34 11.44
C GLN A 302 -44.85 -29.14 12.71
N LEU A 303 -44.39 -28.49 13.79
CA LEU A 303 -44.14 -29.14 15.08
C LEU A 303 -45.46 -29.55 15.77
N ASN A 304 -46.51 -28.74 15.66
CA ASN A 304 -47.83 -29.06 16.21
C ASN A 304 -48.53 -30.21 15.46
N SER A 305 -48.24 -30.40 14.18
CA SER A 305 -48.70 -31.56 13.39
C SER A 305 -47.84 -32.81 13.60
N ALA A 306 -46.53 -32.67 13.91
CA ALA A 306 -45.61 -33.77 14.16
C ALA A 306 -45.66 -34.34 15.59
N ALA A 307 -46.26 -33.64 16.56
CA ALA A 307 -46.43 -34.13 17.93
C ALA A 307 -47.47 -35.28 18.08
N GLY A 308 -48.18 -35.63 16.99
CA GLY A 308 -49.22 -36.68 16.98
C GLY A 308 -48.74 -38.12 16.77
N THR A 309 -47.45 -38.36 16.46
CA THR A 309 -46.99 -39.71 16.08
C THR A 309 -45.53 -39.94 16.48
N LYS A 310 -45.30 -40.64 17.60
CA LYS A 310 -43.99 -41.22 17.95
C LYS A 310 -44.12 -42.73 18.13
N GLN A 311 -43.50 -43.49 17.22
CA GLN A 311 -42.99 -44.84 17.50
C GLN A 311 -41.67 -45.09 16.74
N LEU A 312 -40.66 -45.50 17.51
CA LEU A 312 -39.55 -46.43 17.24
C LEU A 312 -39.05 -46.64 15.79
N ASN A 313 -37.77 -46.33 15.51
CA ASN A 313 -36.68 -47.33 15.44
C ASN A 313 -35.35 -46.78 14.87
N SER A 314 -34.33 -47.59 15.13
CA SER A 314 -32.88 -47.54 14.92
C SER A 314 -32.32 -47.39 13.49
N ALA A 315 -31.05 -46.93 13.45
CA ALA A 315 -29.94 -47.23 12.51
C ALA A 315 -29.62 -46.24 11.34
N LEU A 316 -28.39 -45.66 11.42
CA LEU A 316 -27.36 -45.23 10.43
C LEU A 316 -27.77 -44.77 9.00
N PRO A 317 -27.11 -43.74 8.39
CA PRO A 317 -25.78 -43.97 7.77
C PRO A 317 -24.82 -42.76 7.59
N SER A 318 -23.58 -43.15 7.29
CA SER A 318 -22.52 -42.37 6.63
C SER A 318 -22.83 -42.06 5.15
N THR A 319 -22.97 -40.78 4.79
CA THR A 319 -22.56 -40.19 3.48
C THR A 319 -23.04 -38.73 3.39
N ALA A 320 -22.12 -37.76 3.52
CA ALA A 320 -22.32 -36.38 3.05
C ALA A 320 -20.97 -35.67 2.81
N TYR A 321 -20.06 -36.37 2.15
CA TYR A 321 -18.98 -35.75 1.38
C TYR A 321 -19.45 -35.79 -0.08
N ASN A 322 -19.49 -34.65 -0.77
CA ASN A 322 -19.93 -34.41 -2.16
C ASN A 322 -21.34 -33.83 -2.35
N ALA A 323 -21.55 -32.54 -2.04
CA ALA A 323 -22.62 -31.74 -2.68
C ALA A 323 -22.45 -30.20 -2.58
N TYR A 324 -21.23 -29.65 -2.60
CA TYR A 324 -21.05 -28.18 -2.62
C TYR A 324 -19.91 -27.69 -3.52
N ASN A 325 -19.70 -28.39 -4.64
CA ASN A 325 -18.90 -27.89 -5.77
C ASN A 325 -19.68 -28.15 -7.05
N ARG A 326 -20.67 -27.30 -7.32
CA ARG A 326 -21.26 -27.08 -8.65
C ARG A 326 -22.18 -25.88 -8.55
N LEU A 327 -21.69 -24.73 -9.02
CA LEU A 327 -22.40 -23.62 -9.68
C LEU A 327 -21.44 -22.43 -9.80
N GLN A 328 -20.64 -22.42 -10.88
CA GLN A 328 -20.07 -21.20 -11.46
C GLN A 328 -20.79 -20.93 -12.78
N PRO A 329 -21.18 -19.68 -13.08
CA PRO A 329 -21.46 -19.25 -14.44
C PRO A 329 -20.20 -18.63 -15.13
N PRO A 330 -20.12 -18.67 -16.47
CA PRO A 330 -18.91 -18.41 -17.23
C PRO A 330 -18.65 -16.93 -17.55
N ALA A 331 -17.37 -16.64 -17.80
CA ALA A 331 -16.86 -15.40 -18.36
C ALA A 331 -17.21 -15.24 -19.84
N THR A 332 -17.64 -14.04 -20.27
CA THR A 332 -17.26 -13.43 -21.56
C THR A 332 -17.74 -11.99 -21.72
N ALA A 333 -16.94 -11.25 -22.51
CA ALA A 333 -17.19 -9.94 -23.14
C ALA A 333 -16.92 -8.68 -22.30
N TYR A 334 -15.71 -8.10 -22.46
CA TYR A 334 -15.53 -6.74 -22.99
C TYR A 334 -14.05 -6.51 -23.35
N ASN A 335 -13.68 -6.92 -24.56
CA ASN A 335 -12.49 -6.44 -25.26
C ASN A 335 -12.99 -5.68 -26.50
N ARG A 336 -12.88 -4.35 -26.48
CA ARG A 336 -12.63 -3.45 -27.62
C ARG A 336 -12.89 -2.00 -27.22
N LEU A 337 -11.82 -1.22 -27.12
CA LEU A 337 -11.62 0.10 -27.74
C LEU A 337 -10.27 0.65 -27.25
N GLN A 338 -9.18 0.24 -27.91
CA GLN A 338 -7.93 1.00 -27.89
C GLN A 338 -8.00 2.03 -29.04
N PRO A 339 -7.72 3.31 -28.80
CA PRO A 339 -7.29 4.21 -29.86
C PRO A 339 -5.76 4.09 -30.06
N PRO A 340 -5.26 4.26 -31.29
CA PRO A 340 -3.82 4.19 -31.58
C PRO A 340 -3.13 5.53 -31.28
N THR A 341 -1.80 5.46 -31.26
CA THR A 341 -0.78 6.52 -31.40
C THR A 341 -0.03 6.98 -30.13
N THR A 342 1.29 6.86 -30.26
CA THR A 342 2.36 6.89 -29.26
C THR A 342 2.65 8.28 -28.66
N ALA A 343 1.96 9.33 -29.11
CA ALA A 343 2.12 10.70 -28.61
C ALA A 343 1.23 11.01 -27.40
N CYS A 344 0.00 10.47 -27.37
CA CYS A 344 -0.95 10.67 -26.27
C CYS A 344 -0.42 10.07 -24.94
N ASN A 345 0.35 8.99 -25.03
CA ASN A 345 0.99 8.33 -23.89
C ASN A 345 2.12 9.16 -23.24
N ARG A 346 2.73 10.13 -23.96
CA ARG A 346 3.77 10.99 -23.36
C ARG A 346 3.19 12.13 -22.52
N LEU A 347 2.07 12.72 -22.95
CA LEU A 347 1.34 13.71 -22.16
C LEU A 347 0.72 13.07 -20.92
N HIS A 348 0.10 11.88 -21.05
CA HIS A 348 -0.48 11.19 -19.89
C HIS A 348 0.58 10.77 -18.85
N ARG A 349 1.81 10.45 -19.27
CA ARG A 349 2.96 10.21 -18.37
C ARG A 349 3.46 11.47 -17.65
N LEU A 350 3.29 12.66 -18.24
CA LEU A 350 3.61 13.93 -17.55
C LEU A 350 2.57 14.24 -16.46
N TYR A 351 1.29 13.91 -16.69
CA TYR A 351 0.21 14.12 -15.72
C TYR A 351 0.23 13.13 -14.54
N SER A 352 0.73 11.91 -14.74
CA SER A 352 0.93 10.94 -13.64
C SER A 352 2.03 11.34 -12.65
N ARG A 353 2.94 12.26 -13.03
CA ARG A 353 4.00 12.80 -12.15
C ARG A 353 3.51 13.93 -11.23
N ILE A 354 2.31 14.46 -11.48
CA ILE A 354 1.67 15.50 -10.66
C ILE A 354 0.49 14.86 -9.91
N GLY A 355 0.72 13.66 -9.36
CA GLY A 355 -0.17 13.13 -8.32
C GLY A 355 0.03 13.99 -7.08
N PHE A 356 -1.02 14.66 -6.62
CA PHE A 356 -0.96 15.41 -5.36
C PHE A 356 -0.84 14.40 -4.21
N PHE A 357 0.31 14.44 -3.54
CA PHE A 357 0.71 13.55 -2.45
C PHE A 357 0.45 14.23 -1.08
N TYR A 358 0.11 13.45 -0.06
CA TYR A 358 -0.46 13.92 1.21
C TYR A 358 0.45 13.59 2.41
N LEU A 359 0.53 14.55 3.34
CA LEU A 359 0.88 14.44 4.77
C LEU A 359 2.04 13.51 5.14
N LEU A 360 3.22 14.11 5.31
CA LEU A 360 4.32 13.56 6.11
C LEU A 360 3.93 13.61 7.59
N SER A 361 4.09 12.51 8.31
CA SER A 361 4.00 12.43 9.77
C SER A 361 5.22 11.66 10.29
N PHE A 362 5.84 12.15 11.36
CA PHE A 362 7.12 11.65 11.83
C PHE A 362 7.12 11.44 13.34
N LEU A 363 7.63 10.29 13.78
CA LEU A 363 7.86 9.99 15.20
C LEU A 363 9.35 10.17 15.51
N LEU A 364 9.65 11.06 16.44
CA LEU A 364 10.97 11.24 17.04
C LEU A 364 11.16 10.24 18.18
N CYS A 365 12.36 9.66 18.28
CA CYS A 365 12.70 8.75 19.37
C CYS A 365 14.17 8.88 19.78
N LYS A 366 14.44 8.50 21.02
CA LYS A 366 15.79 8.43 21.59
C LYS A 366 16.26 6.99 21.68
N PHE A 367 17.53 6.79 21.34
CA PHE A 367 18.20 5.50 21.19
C PHE A 367 19.02 5.10 22.41
#